data_AF-A0A1U9ZTP5-F1
#
_entry.id   AF-A0A1U9ZTP5-F1
#
_cell.length_a   1.000
_cell.length_b   1.000
_cell.length_c   1.000
_cell.angle_alpha   90.00
_cell.angle_beta   90.00
_cell.angle_gamma   90.00
#
_symmetry.space_group_name_H-M   'P 1'
#
loop_
_entity.id
_entity.type
_entity.pdbx_description
1 polymer ?
#
loop_
_entity_poly.entity_id
_entity_poly.type
_entity_poly.pdbx_seq_one_letter_code
_entity_poly.pdbx_strand_id
1 'polypeptide(L)'
;MFIRHATTPGMRAACFPADEDADPAALTRAAALRPLVAGRVAWVSPARAAWQTALAMGLQPRVCDALGEADCGRWRGLPYERVAREEPEALARWLSDPHATPHGGESLAALAQRVATWLDTTRAPTPTTQPTAAERHTPAEQHPPPDQHTPGRQRPPFDLRTPAEQHAPAERHTPAEQHPPPDQHTVSGRRTPSEPNTPSSPRRSAELGTPAERAEVGGAWVGGVVVCEVGVIRAAIGHALGLGPVGAARFDLAPLSATELVAAQDGWRVAYVNRKV
;
A
#
# COMPACT_ATOMS: atom_id res chain seq x y z
N MET A 1 -0.54 -5.37 -2.49
CA MET A 1 0.16 -5.33 -1.19
C MET A 1 1.09 -4.13 -1.19
N PHE A 2 1.05 -3.33 -0.14
CA PHE A 2 1.97 -2.23 0.12
C PHE A 2 3.00 -2.67 1.16
N ILE A 3 4.26 -2.33 0.95
CA ILE A 3 5.36 -2.53 1.87
C ILE A 3 5.99 -1.17 2.13
N ARG A 4 6.11 -0.78 3.39
CA ARG A 4 6.87 0.44 3.74
C ARG A 4 8.34 0.20 3.45
N HIS A 5 9.00 1.11 2.73
CA HIS A 5 10.43 0.97 2.42
C HIS A 5 11.28 0.83 3.70
N ALA A 6 12.49 0.29 3.51
CA ALA A 6 13.48 0.14 4.57
C ALA A 6 13.81 1.49 5.24
N THR A 7 14.13 1.47 6.53
CA THR A 7 14.53 2.66 7.28
C THR A 7 15.63 3.44 6.58
N THR A 8 15.56 4.77 6.65
CA THR A 8 16.59 5.69 6.16
C THR A 8 17.23 6.47 7.33
N PRO A 9 18.40 7.09 7.12
CA PRO A 9 18.98 8.02 8.08
C PRO A 9 18.03 9.13 8.56
N GLY A 10 17.32 9.79 7.65
CA GLY A 10 16.35 10.84 7.97
C GLY A 10 15.19 10.34 8.84
N MET A 11 14.70 9.11 8.61
CA MET A 11 13.69 8.50 9.49
C MET A 11 14.19 8.33 10.92
N ARG A 12 15.45 7.89 11.12
CA ARG A 12 16.02 7.76 12.47
C ARG A 12 16.26 9.11 13.14
N ALA A 13 16.62 10.11 12.35
CA ALA A 13 16.86 11.47 12.81
C ALA A 13 15.57 12.29 12.98
N ALA A 14 14.39 11.70 12.72
CA ALA A 14 13.11 12.39 12.70
C ALA A 14 13.15 13.64 11.80
N CYS A 15 13.57 13.46 10.55
CA CYS A 15 13.51 14.48 9.52
C CYS A 15 12.25 14.34 8.65
N PHE A 16 11.83 15.45 8.06
CA PHE A 16 10.90 15.45 6.94
C PHE A 16 11.49 14.63 5.77
N PRO A 17 10.64 13.91 5.01
CA PRO A 17 11.08 13.09 3.89
C PRO A 17 12.03 13.82 2.94
N ALA A 18 13.07 13.11 2.51
CA ALA A 18 14.01 13.53 1.48
C ALA A 18 14.39 12.30 0.63
N ASP A 19 15.02 12.53 -0.52
CA ASP A 19 15.52 11.45 -1.36
C ASP A 19 16.90 11.03 -0.85
N GLU A 20 16.93 9.93 -0.13
CA GLU A 20 18.11 9.36 0.52
C GLU A 20 18.13 7.83 0.37
N ASP A 21 19.29 7.23 0.62
CA ASP A 21 19.46 5.78 0.59
C ASP A 21 18.81 5.11 1.80
N ALA A 22 18.38 3.86 1.58
CA ALA A 22 18.00 2.97 2.66
C ALA A 22 19.23 2.53 3.47
N ASP A 23 19.01 2.26 4.75
CA ASP A 23 20.05 1.73 5.62
C ASP A 23 20.49 0.33 5.16
N PRO A 24 21.81 0.06 5.04
CA PRO A 24 22.30 -1.26 4.67
C PRO A 24 21.76 -2.39 5.57
N ALA A 25 21.70 -2.16 6.89
CA ALA A 25 21.15 -3.13 7.84
C ALA A 25 19.65 -3.37 7.65
N ALA A 26 18.89 -2.36 7.21
CA ALA A 26 17.48 -2.52 6.89
C ALA A 26 17.28 -3.24 5.56
N LEU A 27 18.16 -3.03 4.56
CA LEU A 27 18.13 -3.80 3.31
C LEU A 27 18.41 -5.30 3.53
N THR A 28 19.33 -5.65 4.43
CA THR A 28 19.53 -7.06 4.83
C THR A 28 18.25 -7.68 5.39
N ARG A 29 17.49 -6.93 6.20
CA ARG A 29 16.19 -7.39 6.71
C ARG A 29 15.14 -7.47 5.59
N ALA A 30 15.13 -6.53 4.65
CA ALA A 30 14.22 -6.55 3.51
C ALA A 30 14.39 -7.82 2.68
N ALA A 31 15.62 -8.31 2.49
CA ALA A 31 15.87 -9.55 1.76
C ALA A 31 15.14 -10.79 2.31
N ALA A 32 14.83 -10.82 3.61
CA ALA A 32 14.04 -11.89 4.22
C ALA A 32 12.59 -11.95 3.72
N LEU A 33 12.08 -10.85 3.14
CA LEU A 33 10.72 -10.78 2.59
C LEU A 33 10.58 -11.40 1.20
N ARG A 34 11.70 -11.79 0.57
CA ARG A 34 11.72 -12.38 -0.78
C ARG A 34 10.69 -13.50 -0.99
N PRO A 35 10.52 -14.49 -0.07
CA PRO A 35 9.55 -15.56 -0.26
C PRO A 35 8.09 -15.06 -0.34
N LEU A 36 7.77 -13.94 0.29
CA LEU A 36 6.43 -13.35 0.30
C LEU A 36 6.09 -12.67 -1.03
N VAL A 37 7.10 -12.16 -1.73
CA VAL A 37 6.93 -11.27 -2.88
C VAL A 37 7.41 -11.87 -4.21
N ALA A 38 8.04 -13.04 -4.18
CA ALA A 38 8.59 -13.71 -5.36
C ALA A 38 7.54 -13.89 -6.48
N GLY A 39 7.92 -13.56 -7.71
CA GLY A 39 7.07 -13.71 -8.90
C GLY A 39 5.95 -12.67 -9.04
N ARG A 40 5.82 -11.72 -8.11
CA ARG A 40 4.82 -10.66 -8.21
C ARG A 40 5.32 -9.48 -9.02
N VAL A 41 4.42 -8.83 -9.75
CA VAL A 41 4.70 -7.52 -10.35
C VAL A 41 4.94 -6.50 -9.23
N ALA A 42 5.98 -5.70 -9.38
CA ALA A 42 6.42 -4.76 -8.37
C ALA A 42 6.44 -3.33 -8.90
N TRP A 43 5.94 -2.41 -8.08
CA TRP A 43 6.07 -0.97 -8.27
C TRP A 43 6.77 -0.35 -7.07
N VAL A 44 7.46 0.76 -7.31
CA VAL A 44 8.07 1.57 -6.27
C VAL A 44 7.67 3.03 -6.42
N SER A 45 7.67 3.75 -5.30
CA SER A 45 7.72 5.21 -5.35
C SER A 45 9.02 5.69 -6.03
N PRO A 46 9.11 6.96 -6.44
CA PRO A 46 10.34 7.54 -6.99
C PRO A 46 11.53 7.59 -6.02
N ALA A 47 11.36 7.32 -4.73
CA ALA A 47 12.45 7.41 -3.76
C ALA A 47 13.49 6.30 -3.92
N ARG A 48 14.77 6.66 -3.75
CA ARG A 48 15.90 5.71 -3.79
C ARG A 48 15.75 4.58 -2.77
N ALA A 49 15.33 4.91 -1.54
CA ALA A 49 15.11 3.91 -0.50
C ALA A 49 14.07 2.86 -0.90
N ALA A 50 12.97 3.25 -1.57
CA ALA A 50 11.95 2.31 -2.04
C ALA A 50 12.49 1.38 -3.14
N TRP A 51 13.21 1.95 -4.12
CA TRP A 51 13.88 1.20 -5.17
C TRP A 51 14.87 0.17 -4.59
N GLN A 52 15.78 0.60 -3.71
CA GLN A 52 16.76 -0.27 -3.06
C GLN A 52 16.10 -1.38 -2.23
N THR A 53 15.03 -1.05 -1.51
CA THR A 53 14.27 -2.03 -0.72
C THR A 53 13.67 -3.10 -1.62
N ALA A 54 13.06 -2.72 -2.75
CA ALA A 54 12.51 -3.67 -3.71
C ALA A 54 13.59 -4.58 -4.33
N LEU A 55 14.75 -4.01 -4.70
CA LEU A 55 15.88 -4.80 -5.21
C LEU A 55 16.40 -5.80 -4.16
N ALA A 56 16.51 -5.38 -2.90
CA ALA A 56 16.93 -6.27 -1.81
C ALA A 56 15.96 -7.45 -1.61
N MET A 57 14.66 -7.24 -1.84
CA MET A 57 13.65 -8.30 -1.86
C MET A 57 13.71 -9.21 -3.10
N GLY A 58 14.60 -8.94 -4.06
CA GLY A 58 14.72 -9.69 -5.30
C GLY A 58 13.64 -9.37 -6.34
N LEU A 59 13.00 -8.19 -6.23
CA LEU A 59 12.01 -7.72 -7.19
C LEU A 59 12.68 -6.98 -8.36
N GLN A 60 11.97 -6.91 -9.48
CA GLN A 60 12.29 -6.02 -10.61
C GLN A 60 11.20 -4.93 -10.65
N PRO A 61 11.36 -3.84 -9.88
CA PRO A 61 10.32 -2.85 -9.72
C PRO A 61 10.24 -1.87 -10.90
N ARG A 62 9.04 -1.34 -11.13
CA ARG A 62 8.81 -0.18 -12.00
C ARG A 62 8.56 1.06 -11.15
N VAL A 63 9.16 2.19 -11.51
CA VAL A 63 8.88 3.45 -10.83
C VAL A 63 7.48 3.94 -11.19
N CYS A 64 6.73 4.40 -10.21
CA CYS A 64 5.44 5.04 -10.42
C CYS A 64 5.38 6.38 -9.70
N ASP A 65 5.33 7.47 -10.46
CA ASP A 65 5.31 8.84 -9.92
C ASP A 65 4.11 9.10 -9.02
N ALA A 66 2.96 8.48 -9.32
CA ALA A 66 1.74 8.58 -8.51
C ALA A 66 1.88 7.96 -7.11
N LEU A 67 2.97 7.21 -6.85
CA LEU A 67 3.28 6.61 -5.55
C LEU A 67 4.35 7.39 -4.78
N GLY A 68 4.74 8.60 -5.20
CA GLY A 68 5.67 9.42 -4.43
C GLY A 68 5.07 9.94 -3.12
N GLU A 69 5.92 10.09 -2.09
CA GLU A 69 5.59 10.80 -0.84
C GLU A 69 5.29 12.28 -1.09
N ALA A 70 4.54 12.89 -0.17
CA ALA A 70 4.25 14.31 -0.22
C ALA A 70 5.53 15.16 -0.30
N ASP A 71 5.58 16.05 -1.29
CA ASP A 71 6.66 17.03 -1.37
C ASP A 71 6.58 18.00 -0.20
N CYS A 72 7.56 17.92 0.70
CA CYS A 72 7.67 18.78 1.87
C CYS A 72 8.34 20.13 1.55
N GLY A 73 8.55 20.48 0.28
CA GLY A 73 9.07 21.78 -0.15
C GLY A 73 10.32 22.21 0.62
N ARG A 74 10.31 23.42 1.19
CA ARG A 74 11.47 23.94 1.95
C ARG A 74 11.78 23.17 3.24
N TRP A 75 10.85 22.34 3.73
CA TRP A 75 11.09 21.50 4.92
C TRP A 75 11.77 20.18 4.60
N ARG A 76 11.87 19.78 3.33
CA ARG A 76 12.52 18.55 2.88
C ARG A 76 13.87 18.33 3.59
N GLY A 77 14.01 17.19 4.27
CA GLY A 77 15.23 16.78 4.98
C GLY A 77 15.52 17.54 6.28
N LEU A 78 14.73 18.53 6.67
CA LEU A 78 14.89 19.22 7.96
C LEU A 78 14.39 18.33 9.11
N PRO A 79 15.03 18.36 10.28
CA PRO A 79 14.49 17.75 11.49
C PRO A 79 13.14 18.35 11.88
N TYR A 80 12.17 17.53 12.30
CA TYR A 80 10.88 18.00 12.82
C TYR A 80 11.07 18.99 13.97
N GLU A 81 12.03 18.72 14.87
CA GLU A 81 12.37 19.61 15.99
C GLU A 81 12.81 21.00 15.52
N ARG A 82 13.57 21.07 14.43
CA ARG A 82 14.02 22.35 13.87
C ARG A 82 12.83 23.17 13.39
N VAL A 83 11.93 22.55 12.63
CA VAL A 83 10.72 23.22 12.12
C VAL A 83 9.78 23.59 13.27
N ALA A 84 9.64 22.73 14.29
CA ALA A 84 8.83 23.03 15.46
C ALA A 84 9.34 24.26 16.24
N ARG A 85 10.66 24.47 16.27
CA ARG A 85 11.29 25.64 16.91
C ARG A 85 11.22 26.90 16.04
N GLU A 86 11.49 26.78 14.74
CA GLU A 86 11.64 27.93 13.84
C GLU A 86 10.31 28.39 13.23
N GLU A 87 9.36 27.47 13.00
CA GLU A 87 8.07 27.73 12.36
C GLU A 87 6.89 27.00 13.06
N PRO A 88 6.66 27.19 14.39
CA PRO A 88 5.68 26.40 15.16
C PRO A 88 4.24 26.52 14.66
N GLU A 89 3.77 27.73 14.31
CA GLU A 89 2.41 27.95 13.83
C GLU A 89 2.17 27.29 12.47
N ALA A 90 3.17 27.35 11.59
CA ALA A 90 3.13 26.70 10.30
C ALA A 90 3.06 25.17 10.46
N LEU A 91 3.88 24.60 11.35
CA LEU A 91 3.85 23.17 11.65
C LEU A 91 2.49 22.74 12.23
N ALA A 92 1.96 23.49 13.20
CA ALA A 92 0.66 23.22 13.80
C ALA A 92 -0.47 23.26 12.75
N ARG A 93 -0.43 24.22 11.82
CA ARG A 93 -1.37 24.30 10.72
C ARG A 93 -1.27 23.08 9.80
N TRP A 94 -0.07 22.68 9.40
CA TRP A 94 0.14 21.50 8.55
C TRP A 94 -0.37 20.19 9.19
N LEU A 95 -0.23 20.05 10.51
CA LEU A 95 -0.71 18.87 11.24
C LEU A 95 -2.24 18.80 11.39
N SER A 96 -2.93 19.94 11.31
CA SER A 96 -4.38 20.05 11.58
C SER A 96 -5.25 20.26 10.34
N ASP A 97 -4.73 20.97 9.33
CA ASP A 97 -5.42 21.28 8.08
C ASP A 97 -4.81 20.44 6.93
N PRO A 98 -5.52 19.43 6.39
CA PRO A 98 -4.99 18.57 5.34
C PRO A 98 -4.73 19.30 4.01
N HIS A 99 -5.23 20.53 3.83
CA HIS A 99 -5.00 21.35 2.65
C HIS A 99 -3.84 22.35 2.83
N ALA A 100 -3.31 22.50 4.03
CA ALA A 100 -2.25 23.46 4.30
C ALA A 100 -0.92 23.02 3.66
N THR A 101 -0.27 23.97 2.97
CA THR A 101 1.04 23.79 2.33
C THR A 101 2.03 24.86 2.78
N PRO A 102 2.21 25.09 4.10
CA PRO A 102 3.05 26.17 4.57
C PRO A 102 4.47 26.04 4.02
N HIS A 103 4.98 24.82 3.86
CA HIS A 103 6.29 24.48 3.31
C HIS A 103 6.44 24.69 1.79
N GLY A 104 5.36 25.01 1.07
CA GLY A 104 5.36 25.32 -0.36
C GLY A 104 5.39 24.10 -1.29
N GLY A 105 5.09 22.90 -0.78
CA GLY A 105 5.04 21.66 -1.55
C GLY A 105 3.61 21.11 -1.69
N GLU A 106 3.46 19.79 -1.66
CA GLU A 106 2.18 19.08 -1.82
C GLU A 106 1.41 19.00 -0.48
N SER A 107 0.09 19.21 -0.52
CA SER A 107 -0.77 19.03 0.66
C SER A 107 -1.07 17.55 0.92
N LEU A 108 -1.40 17.19 2.16
CA LEU A 108 -1.83 15.83 2.48
C LEU A 108 -3.09 15.41 1.72
N ALA A 109 -4.01 16.37 1.45
CA ALA A 109 -5.18 16.14 0.63
C ALA A 109 -4.83 15.87 -0.86
N ALA A 110 -3.84 16.57 -1.41
CA ALA A 110 -3.39 16.35 -2.79
C ALA A 110 -2.72 14.97 -2.94
N LEU A 111 -1.84 14.60 -2.00
CA LEU A 111 -1.27 13.24 -1.93
C LEU A 111 -2.38 12.18 -1.87
N ALA A 112 -3.38 12.37 -0.99
CA ALA A 112 -4.49 11.44 -0.85
C ALA A 112 -5.29 11.28 -2.15
N GLN A 113 -5.61 12.38 -2.82
CA GLN A 113 -6.34 12.36 -4.09
C GLN A 113 -5.53 11.68 -5.20
N ARG A 114 -4.22 11.93 -5.26
CA ARG A 114 -3.32 11.32 -6.26
C ARG A 114 -3.27 9.81 -6.10
N VAL A 115 -3.10 9.31 -4.87
CA VAL A 115 -3.07 7.88 -4.57
C VAL A 115 -4.43 7.21 -4.80
N ALA A 116 -5.53 7.88 -4.42
CA ALA A 116 -6.89 7.40 -4.68
C ALA A 116 -7.15 7.24 -6.19
N THR A 117 -6.79 8.26 -6.98
CA THR A 117 -6.93 8.22 -8.45
C THR A 117 -6.13 7.06 -9.04
N TRP A 118 -4.89 6.88 -8.58
CA TRP A 118 -4.06 5.75 -9.00
C TRP A 118 -4.74 4.42 -8.66
N LEU A 119 -5.19 4.22 -7.42
CA LEU A 119 -5.91 3.00 -7.01
C LEU A 119 -7.14 2.75 -7.90
N ASP A 120 -7.96 3.75 -8.17
CA ASP A 120 -9.18 3.55 -8.95
C ASP A 120 -8.89 3.20 -10.42
N THR A 121 -7.85 3.80 -11.02
CA THR A 121 -7.40 3.42 -12.37
C THR A 121 -6.87 1.99 -12.42
N THR A 122 -6.24 1.52 -11.35
CA THR A 122 -5.72 0.14 -11.28
C THR A 122 -6.85 -0.89 -11.17
N ARG A 123 -7.98 -0.52 -10.56
CA ARG A 123 -9.17 -1.37 -10.40
C ARG A 123 -10.08 -1.38 -11.64
N ALA A 124 -10.06 -0.30 -12.43
CA ALA A 124 -10.91 -0.19 -13.61
C ALA A 124 -10.61 -1.35 -14.58
N PRO A 125 -11.64 -2.08 -15.08
CA PRO A 125 -11.43 -3.03 -16.15
C PRO A 125 -10.88 -2.29 -17.36
N THR A 126 -9.86 -2.84 -18.02
CA THR A 126 -9.38 -2.32 -19.31
C THR A 126 -10.60 -2.14 -20.21
N PRO A 127 -10.87 -0.95 -20.78
CA PRO A 127 -11.96 -0.82 -21.74
C PRO A 127 -11.69 -1.82 -22.85
N THR A 128 -12.56 -2.83 -22.95
CA THR A 128 -12.51 -3.75 -24.07
C THR A 128 -12.84 -2.89 -25.28
N THR A 129 -11.86 -2.61 -26.12
CA THR A 129 -12.10 -2.07 -27.45
C THR A 129 -13.01 -3.07 -28.14
N GLN A 130 -14.32 -2.82 -28.12
CA GLN A 130 -15.25 -3.58 -28.93
C GLN A 130 -14.80 -3.38 -30.38
N PRO A 131 -14.53 -4.45 -31.15
CA PRO A 131 -14.34 -4.30 -32.58
C PRO A 131 -15.56 -3.56 -33.13
N THR A 132 -15.32 -2.45 -33.80
CA THR A 132 -16.36 -1.72 -34.53
C THR A 132 -17.17 -2.70 -35.37
N ALA A 133 -18.49 -2.69 -35.17
CA ALA A 133 -19.45 -3.48 -35.92
C ALA A 133 -19.43 -3.09 -37.41
N ALA A 134 -18.48 -3.63 -38.17
CA ALA A 134 -18.39 -3.50 -39.62
C ALA A 134 -18.32 -4.84 -40.36
N GLU A 135 -18.32 -5.97 -39.65
CA GLU A 135 -18.38 -7.30 -40.28
C GLU A 135 -19.54 -8.11 -39.69
N ARG A 136 -20.77 -7.61 -39.85
CA ARG A 136 -21.94 -8.48 -39.78
C ARG A 136 -22.15 -9.12 -41.14
N HIS A 137 -21.72 -10.37 -41.20
CA HIS A 137 -22.12 -11.35 -42.21
C HIS A 137 -23.64 -11.28 -42.45
N THR A 138 -24.00 -11.22 -43.73
CA THR A 138 -25.34 -11.35 -44.28
C THR A 138 -25.95 -12.70 -43.87
N PRO A 139 -27.17 -12.76 -43.30
CA PRO A 139 -27.84 -14.05 -43.07
C PRO A 139 -28.50 -14.52 -44.37
N ALA A 140 -28.04 -15.65 -44.90
CA ALA A 140 -28.72 -16.39 -45.95
C ALA A 140 -29.66 -17.45 -45.34
N GLU A 141 -30.89 -17.45 -45.87
CA GLU A 141 -31.91 -18.49 -45.93
C GLU A 141 -32.65 -18.97 -44.66
N GLN A 142 -33.97 -18.81 -44.76
CA GLN A 142 -35.00 -19.20 -43.83
C GLN A 142 -35.39 -20.67 -44.08
N HIS A 143 -35.40 -21.51 -43.03
CA HIS A 143 -36.07 -22.81 -43.05
C HIS A 143 -37.55 -22.69 -42.64
N PRO A 144 -38.45 -23.51 -43.20
CA PRO A 144 -39.88 -23.51 -42.85
C PRO A 144 -40.15 -24.15 -41.47
N PRO A 145 -41.30 -23.84 -40.83
CA PRO A 145 -41.57 -24.23 -39.46
C PRO A 145 -41.97 -25.72 -39.34
N PRO A 146 -41.73 -26.39 -38.20
CA PRO A 146 -42.24 -27.74 -37.97
C PRO A 146 -43.70 -27.73 -37.49
N ASP A 147 -44.41 -28.78 -37.88
CA ASP A 147 -45.81 -29.06 -37.59
C ASP A 147 -46.13 -29.20 -36.09
N GLN A 148 -47.31 -28.72 -35.72
CA GLN A 148 -47.89 -28.81 -34.39
C GLN A 148 -48.54 -30.19 -34.17
N HIS A 149 -48.15 -30.89 -33.09
CA HIS A 149 -48.94 -32.01 -32.55
C HIS A 149 -49.04 -31.99 -31.02
N THR A 150 -50.29 -31.76 -30.58
CA THR A 150 -51.11 -32.41 -29.53
C THR A 150 -50.59 -32.54 -28.08
N PRO A 151 -51.40 -32.13 -27.07
CA PRO A 151 -50.99 -32.08 -25.65
C PRO A 151 -51.15 -33.43 -24.93
N GLY A 152 -50.18 -33.77 -24.08
CA GLY A 152 -50.17 -35.02 -23.31
C GLY A 152 -49.71 -34.86 -21.86
N ARG A 153 -50.67 -35.04 -20.94
CA ARG A 153 -50.57 -35.41 -19.52
C ARG A 153 -49.85 -34.50 -18.52
N GLN A 154 -50.68 -33.88 -17.69
CA GLN A 154 -50.37 -33.37 -16.36
C GLN A 154 -49.87 -34.48 -15.42
N ARG A 155 -48.88 -34.16 -14.57
CA ARG A 155 -48.49 -34.95 -13.38
C ARG A 155 -48.83 -34.16 -12.11
N PRO A 156 -49.36 -34.80 -11.06
CA PRO A 156 -49.72 -34.15 -9.80
C PRO A 156 -48.50 -33.95 -8.88
N PRO A 157 -48.59 -33.05 -7.88
CA PRO A 157 -47.52 -32.79 -6.92
C PRO A 157 -47.45 -33.90 -5.86
N PHE A 158 -46.24 -34.24 -5.41
CA PHE A 158 -46.05 -35.16 -4.28
C PHE A 158 -45.78 -34.38 -3.00
N ASP A 159 -46.52 -34.73 -1.97
CA ASP A 159 -46.46 -34.18 -0.61
C ASP A 159 -45.38 -34.84 0.26
N LEU A 160 -44.87 -34.01 1.17
CA LEU A 160 -44.42 -34.25 2.55
C LEU A 160 -43.42 -35.39 2.84
N ARG A 161 -42.23 -35.00 3.35
CA ARG A 161 -41.63 -35.58 4.57
C ARG A 161 -40.79 -34.54 5.35
N THR A 162 -41.23 -34.21 6.57
CA THR A 162 -40.37 -34.02 7.76
C THR A 162 -40.35 -35.37 8.51
N PRO A 163 -39.43 -35.71 9.45
CA PRO A 163 -38.93 -34.83 10.53
C PRO A 163 -37.45 -35.02 10.98
N ALA A 164 -37.12 -34.30 12.06
CA ALA A 164 -36.12 -34.60 13.11
C ALA A 164 -34.68 -34.11 12.88
N GLU A 165 -33.94 -33.57 13.85
CA GLU A 165 -34.16 -33.31 15.27
C GLU A 165 -33.02 -32.36 15.73
N GLN A 166 -33.34 -31.48 16.69
CA GLN A 166 -32.55 -31.13 17.88
C GLN A 166 -31.06 -30.72 17.72
N HIS A 167 -30.74 -29.46 18.07
CA HIS A 167 -30.09 -29.15 19.34
C HIS A 167 -30.01 -27.63 19.58
N ALA A 168 -30.41 -27.23 20.79
CA ALA A 168 -30.40 -25.88 21.35
C ALA A 168 -29.00 -25.50 21.91
N PRO A 169 -28.73 -24.22 22.23
CA PRO A 169 -27.39 -23.67 22.33
C PRO A 169 -26.76 -23.84 23.71
N ALA A 170 -25.46 -24.12 23.76
CA ALA A 170 -24.67 -24.08 24.99
C ALA A 170 -24.16 -22.67 25.28
N GLU A 171 -24.03 -22.43 26.58
CA GLU A 171 -24.10 -21.15 27.27
C GLU A 171 -22.79 -20.36 27.32
N ARG A 172 -22.96 -19.07 27.59
CA ARG A 172 -21.92 -18.10 27.94
C ARG A 172 -21.33 -18.41 29.31
N HIS A 173 -20.01 -18.38 29.42
CA HIS A 173 -19.32 -18.03 30.67
C HIS A 173 -18.20 -17.02 30.40
N THR A 174 -18.22 -15.98 31.23
CA THR A 174 -17.36 -14.77 31.26
C THR A 174 -16.27 -14.93 32.37
N PRO A 175 -15.37 -13.96 32.64
CA PRO A 175 -13.93 -14.13 32.55
C PRO A 175 -13.18 -14.07 33.91
N ALA A 176 -11.91 -14.51 33.91
CA ALA A 176 -10.87 -14.26 34.92
C ALA A 176 -9.55 -14.82 34.33
N GLU A 177 -8.34 -14.29 34.48
CA GLU A 177 -7.75 -13.45 35.51
C GLU A 177 -6.52 -12.72 34.94
N GLN A 178 -6.19 -11.59 35.55
CA GLN A 178 -5.10 -10.69 35.18
C GLN A 178 -3.78 -11.18 35.79
N HIS A 179 -2.71 -11.27 34.99
CA HIS A 179 -1.34 -11.50 35.48
C HIS A 179 -0.58 -10.16 35.62
N PRO A 180 0.15 -9.94 36.74
CA PRO A 180 1.01 -8.77 36.92
C PRO A 180 2.34 -8.88 36.15
N PRO A 181 2.99 -7.75 35.79
CA PRO A 181 4.27 -7.75 35.08
C PRO A 181 5.46 -7.96 36.03
N PRO A 182 6.56 -8.59 35.58
CA PRO A 182 7.79 -8.63 36.38
C PRO A 182 8.66 -7.38 36.20
N ASP A 183 9.32 -7.03 37.30
CA ASP A 183 10.16 -5.86 37.54
C ASP A 183 11.47 -5.80 36.75
N GLN A 184 11.91 -4.56 36.58
CA GLN A 184 13.12 -4.13 35.91
C GLN A 184 14.33 -4.20 36.86
N HIS A 185 15.43 -4.82 36.43
CA HIS A 185 16.73 -4.65 37.06
C HIS A 185 17.81 -4.23 36.04
N THR A 186 18.20 -2.96 36.16
CA THR A 186 19.56 -2.40 36.15
C THR A 186 20.67 -3.15 35.40
N VAL A 187 21.18 -2.53 34.33
CA VAL A 187 22.55 -2.74 33.82
C VAL A 187 23.38 -1.47 34.08
N SER A 188 24.26 -1.56 35.07
CA SER A 188 25.41 -0.66 35.24
C SER A 188 26.56 -1.15 34.35
N GLY A 189 27.13 -0.26 33.54
CA GLY A 189 28.28 -0.61 32.70
C GLY A 189 28.78 0.54 31.85
N ARG A 190 29.39 1.56 32.48
CA ARG A 190 30.22 2.57 31.81
C ARG A 190 31.35 1.87 31.02
N ARG A 191 31.45 2.16 29.72
CA ARG A 191 32.72 2.15 28.99
C ARG A 191 32.82 3.40 28.12
N THR A 192 33.99 3.99 28.18
CA THR A 192 34.44 5.22 27.52
C THR A 192 34.61 5.04 26.01
N PRO A 193 34.53 6.11 25.19
CA PRO A 193 34.69 6.04 23.74
C PRO A 193 36.16 6.08 23.33
N SER A 194 36.54 5.23 22.38
CA SER A 194 37.82 5.29 21.66
C SER A 194 37.65 6.11 20.37
N GLU A 195 38.70 6.85 20.01
CA GLU A 195 38.80 7.87 18.96
C GLU A 195 38.45 7.43 17.52
N PRO A 196 38.08 8.37 16.63
CA PRO A 196 37.63 8.08 15.27
C PRO A 196 38.80 7.84 14.29
N ASN A 197 38.71 6.75 13.52
CA ASN A 197 39.53 6.53 12.33
C ASN A 197 39.02 7.37 11.15
N THR A 198 39.96 8.06 10.51
CA THR A 198 39.83 8.81 9.25
C THR A 198 39.34 7.95 8.08
N PRO A 199 38.26 8.31 7.36
CA PRO A 199 37.99 7.70 6.06
C PRO A 199 38.70 8.48 4.94
N SER A 200 39.43 7.75 4.11
CA SER A 200 40.03 8.24 2.87
C SER A 200 38.96 8.66 1.84
N SER A 201 39.31 9.67 1.04
CA SER A 201 38.52 10.32 -0.01
C SER A 201 37.80 9.38 -1.00
N PRO A 202 36.68 9.85 -1.60
CA PRO A 202 35.77 9.00 -2.35
C PRO A 202 36.28 8.69 -3.76
N ARG A 203 36.11 7.44 -4.19
CA ARG A 203 36.23 7.04 -5.60
C ARG A 203 34.88 7.23 -6.31
N ARG A 204 34.92 8.14 -7.29
CA ARG A 204 34.27 8.07 -8.61
C ARG A 204 32.75 7.88 -8.62
N SER A 205 32.07 8.99 -8.91
CA SER A 205 30.73 9.06 -9.50
C SER A 205 30.56 7.98 -10.57
N ALA A 206 29.60 7.09 -10.38
CA ALA A 206 29.06 6.24 -11.42
C ALA A 206 27.65 6.74 -11.74
N GLU A 207 27.43 6.91 -13.04
CA GLU A 207 26.36 7.64 -13.67
C GLU A 207 24.98 7.06 -13.33
N LEU A 208 24.07 7.94 -12.92
CA LEU A 208 22.63 7.65 -12.85
C LEU A 208 22.15 7.34 -14.27
N GLY A 209 21.65 6.12 -14.46
CA GLY A 209 21.00 5.71 -15.70
C GLY A 209 19.88 6.64 -16.10
N THR A 210 19.77 6.87 -17.40
CA THR A 210 18.75 7.68 -18.08
C THR A 210 17.31 7.24 -17.74
N PRO A 211 16.34 8.17 -17.77
CA PRO A 211 14.96 7.89 -17.41
C PRO A 211 14.20 7.32 -18.63
N ALA A 212 14.06 6.00 -18.71
CA ALA A 212 13.25 5.38 -19.74
C ALA A 212 12.57 4.11 -19.22
N GLU A 213 11.45 4.31 -18.49
CA GLU A 213 10.24 3.47 -18.55
C GLU A 213 9.23 4.05 -17.54
N ARG A 214 8.58 5.16 -17.93
CA ARG A 214 7.35 5.59 -17.27
C ARG A 214 6.28 4.56 -17.66
N ALA A 215 5.85 3.75 -16.71
CA ALA A 215 4.81 2.76 -16.96
C ALA A 215 3.47 3.49 -17.20
N GLU A 216 2.95 3.40 -18.43
CA GLU A 216 1.54 3.69 -18.70
C GLU A 216 0.67 2.68 -17.94
N VAL A 217 -0.35 3.18 -17.24
CA VAL A 217 -1.33 2.35 -16.52
C VAL A 217 -2.31 1.80 -17.55
N GLY A 218 -1.88 0.78 -18.29
CA GLY A 218 -2.68 0.10 -19.33
C GLY A 218 -2.78 -1.40 -19.06
N GLY A 219 -3.71 -1.79 -18.19
CA GLY A 219 -4.06 -3.20 -17.95
C GLY A 219 -4.71 -3.43 -16.58
N ALA A 220 -5.75 -4.26 -16.54
CA ALA A 220 -6.42 -4.69 -15.31
C ALA A 220 -5.40 -5.30 -14.33
N TRP A 221 -5.31 -4.74 -13.12
CA TRP A 221 -4.38 -5.20 -12.09
C TRP A 221 -4.69 -6.64 -11.64
N VAL A 222 -3.75 -7.57 -11.89
CA VAL A 222 -3.72 -8.86 -11.21
C VAL A 222 -2.64 -8.79 -10.14
N GLY A 223 -3.04 -8.36 -8.93
CA GLY A 223 -2.28 -8.43 -7.67
C GLY A 223 -0.76 -8.20 -7.71
N GLY A 224 -0.28 -7.07 -7.20
CA GLY A 224 1.17 -6.80 -7.09
C GLY A 224 1.65 -6.31 -5.73
N VAL A 225 2.94 -5.96 -5.70
CA VAL A 225 3.65 -5.38 -4.56
C VAL A 225 4.00 -3.93 -4.88
N VAL A 226 3.73 -3.05 -3.92
CA VAL A 226 4.10 -1.64 -3.95
C VAL A 226 5.06 -1.38 -2.81
N VAL A 227 6.24 -0.84 -3.09
CA VAL A 227 7.18 -0.41 -2.05
C VAL A 227 7.24 1.12 -2.04
N CYS A 228 6.85 1.73 -0.93
CA CYS A 228 6.67 3.19 -0.86
C CYS A 228 6.78 3.71 0.58
N GLU A 229 6.54 5.00 0.74
CA GLU A 229 6.60 5.74 2.00
C GLU A 229 5.29 5.65 2.78
N VAL A 230 5.34 6.11 4.03
CA VAL A 230 4.22 5.98 4.96
C VAL A 230 3.00 6.81 4.56
N GLY A 231 3.19 8.00 4.00
CA GLY A 231 2.10 8.87 3.58
C GLY A 231 1.27 8.24 2.46
N VAL A 232 1.94 7.56 1.53
CA VAL A 232 1.30 6.84 0.42
C VAL A 232 0.44 5.68 0.92
N ILE A 233 0.97 4.88 1.86
CA ILE A 233 0.21 3.77 2.44
C ILE A 233 -0.98 4.29 3.27
N ARG A 234 -0.80 5.37 4.04
CA ARG A 234 -1.89 6.03 4.76
C ARG A 234 -2.97 6.55 3.82
N ALA A 235 -2.59 7.20 2.73
CA ALA A 235 -3.52 7.64 1.69
C ALA A 235 -4.31 6.48 1.09
N ALA A 236 -3.64 5.36 0.79
CA ALA A 236 -4.28 4.15 0.27
C ALA A 236 -5.27 3.53 1.27
N ILE A 237 -4.90 3.43 2.56
CA ILE A 237 -5.80 2.98 3.63
C ILE A 237 -6.97 3.97 3.79
N GLY A 238 -6.70 5.27 3.73
CA GLY A 238 -7.70 6.32 3.83
C GLY A 238 -8.76 6.21 2.74
N HIS A 239 -8.33 6.04 1.49
CA HIS A 239 -9.24 5.79 0.36
C HIS A 239 -10.07 4.52 0.57
N ALA A 240 -9.45 3.41 0.95
CA ALA A 240 -10.14 2.14 1.15
C ALA A 240 -11.18 2.17 2.28
N LEU A 241 -10.97 2.99 3.32
CA LEU A 241 -11.85 3.08 4.49
C LEU A 241 -12.73 4.33 4.52
N GLY A 242 -12.66 5.20 3.49
CA GLY A 242 -13.37 6.47 3.48
C GLY A 242 -12.90 7.47 4.54
N LEU A 243 -11.62 7.41 4.95
CA LEU A 243 -11.03 8.32 5.93
C LEU A 243 -10.33 9.49 5.22
N GLY A 244 -10.53 10.71 5.73
CA GLY A 244 -9.72 11.86 5.33
C GLY A 244 -8.26 11.74 5.79
N PRO A 245 -7.34 12.56 5.26
CA PRO A 245 -5.90 12.45 5.53
C PRO A 245 -5.53 12.51 7.02
N VAL A 246 -6.20 13.38 7.79
CA VAL A 246 -5.99 13.50 9.24
C VAL A 246 -6.42 12.23 9.98
N GLY A 247 -7.49 11.55 9.53
CA GLY A 247 -7.93 10.28 10.09
C GLY A 247 -6.93 9.16 9.78
N ALA A 248 -6.45 9.11 8.54
CA ALA A 248 -5.46 8.13 8.09
C ALA A 248 -4.06 8.34 8.73
N ALA A 249 -3.72 9.54 9.18
CA ALA A 249 -2.46 9.82 9.88
C ALA A 249 -2.30 9.02 11.19
N ARG A 250 -3.39 8.48 11.74
CA ARG A 250 -3.40 7.66 12.98
C ARG A 250 -2.85 6.25 12.80
N PHE A 251 -2.66 5.78 11.56
CA PHE A 251 -2.01 4.50 11.32
C PHE A 251 -0.50 4.64 11.48
N ASP A 252 0.05 4.02 12.53
CA ASP A 252 1.49 3.77 12.61
C ASP A 252 1.84 2.54 11.78
N LEU A 253 2.82 2.68 10.88
CA LEU A 253 3.21 1.67 9.91
C LEU A 253 4.71 1.46 10.00
N ALA A 254 5.16 0.34 10.55
CA ALA A 254 6.59 0.12 10.75
C ALA A 254 7.34 0.01 9.41
N PRO A 255 8.62 0.39 9.33
CA PRO A 255 9.45 0.10 8.16
C PRO A 255 9.44 -1.41 7.88
N LEU A 256 9.40 -1.79 6.60
CA LEU A 256 9.28 -3.18 6.14
C LEU A 256 7.99 -3.91 6.57
N SER A 257 6.99 -3.21 7.12
CA SER A 257 5.67 -3.80 7.35
C SER A 257 4.86 -3.90 6.07
N ALA A 258 3.99 -4.90 6.00
CA ALA A 258 3.07 -5.12 4.90
C ALA A 258 1.64 -4.66 5.26
N THR A 259 0.99 -4.00 4.32
CA THR A 259 -0.44 -3.65 4.35
C THR A 259 -1.08 -4.17 3.07
N GLU A 260 -2.19 -4.89 3.18
CA GLU A 260 -2.84 -5.49 2.02
C GLU A 260 -4.21 -4.89 1.76
N LEU A 261 -4.38 -4.34 0.55
CA LEU A 261 -5.66 -3.94 0.01
C LEU A 261 -6.09 -4.95 -1.05
N VAL A 262 -7.37 -5.30 -1.02
CA VAL A 262 -8.00 -6.25 -1.94
C VAL A 262 -9.13 -5.52 -2.66
N ALA A 263 -9.09 -5.52 -3.99
CA ALA A 263 -10.19 -4.96 -4.79
C ALA A 263 -11.49 -5.70 -4.49
N ALA A 264 -12.58 -4.94 -4.37
CA ALA A 264 -13.93 -5.42 -4.16
C ALA A 264 -14.90 -4.78 -5.16
N GLN A 265 -16.15 -5.26 -5.19
CA GLN A 265 -17.18 -4.77 -6.12
C GLN A 265 -17.44 -3.27 -5.96
N ASP A 266 -17.37 -2.74 -4.74
CA ASP A 266 -17.68 -1.34 -4.43
C ASP A 266 -16.46 -0.49 -4.01
N GLY A 267 -15.24 -1.02 -4.11
CA GLY A 267 -14.06 -0.28 -3.68
C GLY A 267 -12.87 -1.16 -3.36
N TRP A 268 -12.22 -0.85 -2.25
CA TRP A 268 -11.08 -1.57 -1.71
C TRP A 268 -11.40 -2.06 -0.30
N ARG A 269 -10.99 -3.28 0.03
CA ARG A 269 -11.01 -3.80 1.39
C ARG A 269 -9.60 -3.82 1.94
N VAL A 270 -9.44 -3.44 3.20
CA VAL A 270 -8.20 -3.62 3.94
C VAL A 270 -8.18 -5.04 4.53
N ALA A 271 -7.32 -5.92 4.02
CA ALA A 271 -7.19 -7.28 4.54
C ALA A 271 -6.39 -7.31 5.86
N TYR A 272 -5.31 -6.54 5.92
CA TYR A 272 -4.56 -6.27 7.15
C TYR A 272 -3.70 -5.01 6.98
N VAL A 273 -3.29 -4.45 8.11
CA VAL A 273 -2.43 -3.27 8.21
C VAL A 273 -1.23 -3.59 9.08
N ASN A 274 -0.05 -3.06 8.72
CA ASN A 274 1.17 -3.10 9.53
C ASN A 274 1.60 -4.52 9.97
N ARG A 275 1.39 -5.52 9.11
CA ARG A 275 1.84 -6.90 9.39
C ARG A 275 3.37 -6.93 9.33
N LYS A 276 3.98 -7.32 10.44
CA LYS A 276 5.41 -7.66 10.47
C LYS A 276 5.59 -8.96 9.68
N VAL A 277 6.48 -8.90 8.70
CA VAL A 277 6.77 -9.97 7.75
C VAL A 277 8.22 -10.38 7.87
#